data_AF-A0AAV5UZE4-F1
#
_entry.id   AF-A0AAV5UZE4-F1
#
_cell.length_a   1.000
_cell.length_b   1.000
_cell.length_c   1.000
_cell.angle_alpha   90.00
_cell.angle_beta   90.00
_cell.angle_gamma   90.00
#
_symmetry.space_group_name_H-M   'P 1'
#
loop_
_entity.id
_entity.type
_entity.pdbx_description
1 polymer ?
#
loop_
_entity_poly.entity_id
_entity_poly.type
_entity_poly.pdbx_seq_one_letter_code
_entity_poly.pdbx_strand_id
1 'polypeptide(L)'
;REMGDPSNRRCLICAVPVSSPYYGVDACRACALFFKRAKLSGKKFVCRQGGRQCMLVKGTRPICRSCRYESCIISGMKYEKKAKVDNALHDIPNDWMEFETSTDANECKVEINGIDQAKW
;
A
#
# COMPACT_ATOMS: atom_id res chain seq x y z
N ARG A 1 -27.83 13.01 4.89
CA ARG A 1 -26.44 12.49 4.78
C ARG A 1 -25.67 13.49 3.95
N GLU A 2 -24.80 14.25 4.59
CA GLU A 2 -24.00 15.29 3.94
C GLU A 2 -23.08 14.65 2.89
N MET A 3 -23.24 15.04 1.63
CA MET A 3 -22.32 14.66 0.56
C MET A 3 -21.14 15.63 0.65
N GLY A 4 -20.11 15.24 1.41
CA GLY A 4 -18.87 16.00 1.51
C GLY A 4 -18.20 16.11 0.14
N ASP A 5 -17.64 17.28 -0.13
CA ASP A 5 -16.87 17.60 -1.33
C ASP A 5 -15.85 16.48 -1.66
N PRO A 6 -15.97 15.81 -2.82
CA PRO A 6 -15.07 14.72 -3.20
C PRO A 6 -13.61 15.14 -3.37
N SER A 7 -13.33 16.45 -3.39
CA SER A 7 -11.98 17.01 -3.59
C SER A 7 -11.08 17.04 -2.34
N ASN A 8 -11.62 16.78 -1.13
CA ASN A 8 -10.84 16.85 0.11
C ASN A 8 -10.79 15.53 0.90
N ARG A 9 -11.04 14.39 0.25
CA ARG A 9 -10.87 13.07 0.89
C ARG A 9 -9.40 12.79 1.15
N ARG A 10 -9.09 12.34 2.37
CA ARG A 10 -7.72 12.07 2.82
C ARG A 10 -7.61 10.67 3.40
N CYS A 11 -6.44 10.09 3.24
CA CYS A 11 -6.10 8.79 3.79
C CYS A 11 -6.21 8.82 5.30
N LEU A 12 -7.06 7.98 5.88
CA LEU A 12 -7.26 7.87 7.33
C LEU A 12 -6.00 7.41 8.07
N ILE A 13 -5.01 6.90 7.34
CA ILE A 13 -3.76 6.34 7.91
C ILE A 13 -2.63 7.37 7.86
N CYS A 14 -2.45 8.09 6.75
CA CYS A 14 -1.30 8.98 6.55
C CYS A 14 -1.64 10.40 6.06
N ALA A 15 -2.92 10.74 5.99
CA ALA A 15 -3.47 12.05 5.61
C ALA A 15 -3.16 12.55 4.18
N VAL A 16 -2.53 11.73 3.33
CA VAL A 16 -2.33 12.04 1.90
C VAL A 16 -3.69 12.07 1.18
N PRO A 17 -3.91 12.97 0.19
CA PRO A 17 -5.14 13.00 -0.60
C PRO A 17 -5.49 11.65 -1.24
N VAL A 18 -6.78 11.37 -1.36
CA VAL A 18 -7.32 10.10 -1.86
C VAL A 18 -8.42 10.36 -2.89
N SER A 19 -8.29 9.76 -4.07
CA SER A 19 -9.33 9.75 -5.11
C SER A 19 -10.36 8.64 -4.91
N SER A 20 -9.92 7.49 -4.39
CA SER A 20 -10.70 6.24 -4.34
C SER A 20 -10.41 5.49 -3.03
N PRO A 21 -11.41 4.91 -2.35
CA PRO A 21 -11.18 4.09 -1.16
C PRO A 21 -10.56 2.73 -1.51
N TYR A 22 -9.78 2.15 -0.59
CA TYR A 22 -9.21 0.80 -0.72
C TYR A 22 -9.51 -0.02 0.52
N TYR A 23 -9.84 -1.31 0.33
CA TYR A 23 -10.16 -2.24 1.42
C TYR A 23 -11.26 -1.75 2.37
N GLY A 24 -12.25 -1.03 1.81
CA GLY A 24 -13.43 -0.55 2.52
C GLY A 24 -13.25 0.79 3.26
N VAL A 25 -12.10 1.46 3.12
CA VAL A 25 -11.84 2.74 3.81
C VAL A 25 -11.13 3.74 2.90
N ASP A 26 -11.19 5.03 3.23
CA ASP A 26 -10.37 6.05 2.57
C ASP A 26 -8.89 5.87 2.95
N ALA A 27 -8.17 5.14 2.10
CA ALA A 27 -6.74 4.91 2.24
C ALA A 27 -6.03 5.28 0.94
N CYS A 28 -4.79 5.76 1.01
CA CYS A 28 -4.00 5.94 -0.21
C CYS A 28 -3.45 4.60 -0.71
N ARG A 29 -3.12 4.54 -2.01
CA ARG A 29 -2.55 3.35 -2.66
C ARG A 29 -1.35 2.75 -1.92
N ALA A 30 -0.47 3.61 -1.38
CA ALA A 30 0.69 3.15 -0.60
C ALA A 30 0.29 2.46 0.72
N CYS A 31 -0.74 2.94 1.41
CA CYS A 31 -1.26 2.29 2.62
C CYS A 31 -2.01 1.00 2.30
N ALA A 32 -2.76 0.97 1.20
CA ALA A 32 -3.42 -0.22 0.71
C ALA A 32 -2.40 -1.35 0.43
N LEU A 33 -1.37 -1.06 -0.36
CA LEU A 33 -0.33 -2.04 -0.68
C LEU A 33 0.45 -2.49 0.56
N PHE A 34 0.77 -1.56 1.46
CA PHE A 34 1.39 -1.89 2.75
C PHE A 34 0.51 -2.85 3.56
N PHE A 35 -0.79 -2.55 3.68
CA PHE A 35 -1.74 -3.38 4.43
C PHE A 35 -1.85 -4.79 3.86
N LYS A 36 -1.99 -4.94 2.53
CA LYS A 36 -2.00 -6.25 1.85
C LYS A 36 -0.75 -7.06 2.19
N ARG A 37 0.44 -6.47 2.00
CA ARG A 37 1.73 -7.13 2.29
C ARG A 37 1.87 -7.50 3.76
N ALA A 38 1.51 -6.59 4.67
CA ALA A 38 1.54 -6.82 6.10
C ALA A 38 0.61 -7.97 6.53
N LYS A 39 -0.63 -7.97 6.02
CA LYS A 39 -1.64 -8.98 6.33
C LYS A 39 -1.24 -10.36 5.81
N LEU A 40 -0.73 -10.45 4.57
CA LEU A 40 -0.26 -11.70 3.98
C LEU A 40 1.01 -12.23 4.64
N SER A 41 1.91 -11.32 5.04
CA SER A 41 3.17 -11.68 5.68
C SER A 41 2.99 -12.28 7.08
N GLY A 42 1.91 -11.95 7.81
CA GLY A 42 1.69 -12.39 9.19
C GLY A 42 2.75 -11.94 10.22
N LYS A 43 3.69 -11.08 9.82
CA LYS A 43 4.79 -10.63 10.69
C LYS A 43 4.27 -9.67 11.76
N LYS A 44 4.76 -9.83 12.99
CA LYS A 44 4.53 -8.89 14.07
C LYS A 44 5.50 -7.71 13.94
N PHE A 45 4.97 -6.49 13.87
CA PHE A 45 5.79 -5.28 13.83
C PHE A 45 5.96 -4.71 15.23
N VAL A 46 7.21 -4.38 15.60
CA VAL A 46 7.52 -3.74 16.88
C VAL A 46 7.71 -2.24 16.68
N CYS A 47 7.07 -1.44 17.52
CA CYS A 47 7.28 0.00 17.55
C CYS A 47 8.61 0.32 18.25
N ARG A 48 9.56 0.93 17.54
CA ARG A 48 10.89 1.27 18.08
C ARG A 48 10.86 2.44 19.08
N GLN A 49 9.81 3.27 19.04
CA GLN A 49 9.64 4.39 19.97
C GLN A 49 8.91 4.00 21.26
N GLY A 50 8.42 2.76 21.38
CA GLY A 50 7.73 2.26 22.57
C GLY A 50 6.30 2.78 22.76
N GLY A 51 6.05 4.07 22.52
CA GLY A 51 4.77 4.72 22.83
C GLY A 51 3.60 4.43 21.88
N ARG A 52 3.80 3.69 20.79
CA ARG A 52 2.77 3.37 19.77
C ARG A 52 1.97 4.55 19.18
N GLN A 53 2.40 5.78 19.42
CA GLN A 53 1.78 7.02 18.94
C GLN A 53 2.66 7.71 17.90
N CYS A 54 3.33 6.93 17.05
CA CYS A 54 4.18 7.49 16.00
C CYS A 54 3.34 8.30 15.01
N MET A 55 3.82 9.49 14.64
CA MET A 55 3.21 10.27 13.57
C MET A 55 3.24 9.48 12.25
N LEU A 56 2.08 9.32 11.62
CA LEU A 56 1.92 8.57 10.37
C LEU A 56 1.84 9.46 9.13
N VAL A 57 1.93 10.78 9.31
CA VAL A 57 1.95 11.76 8.23
C VAL A 57 3.21 11.58 7.39
N LYS A 58 3.07 11.72 6.07
CA LYS A 58 4.20 11.65 5.14
C LYS A 58 5.17 12.81 5.43
N GLY A 59 6.40 12.47 5.82
CA GLY A 59 7.50 13.40 6.03
C GLY A 59 8.82 12.82 5.53
N THR A 60 9.94 13.31 6.07
CA THR A 60 11.30 12.83 5.70
C THR A 60 11.67 11.51 6.37
N ARG A 61 10.98 11.15 7.47
CA ARG A 61 11.23 9.90 8.19
C ARG A 61 10.33 8.78 7.69
N PRO A 62 10.83 7.54 7.61
CA PRO A 62 9.99 6.39 7.31
C PRO A 62 8.94 6.20 8.41
N ILE A 63 7.69 6.03 8.00
CA ILE A 63 6.57 5.80 8.92
C ILE A 63 6.79 4.49 9.69
N CYS A 64 6.52 4.51 11.00
CA CYS A 64 6.60 3.32 11.85
C CYS A 64 5.68 2.21 11.33
N ARG A 65 6.25 1.06 10.98
CA ARG A 65 5.49 -0.10 10.44
C ARG A 65 4.46 -0.62 11.42
N SER A 66 4.79 -0.62 12.72
CA SER A 66 3.90 -1.09 13.79
C SER A 66 2.66 -0.21 13.90
N CYS A 67 2.86 1.09 14.15
CA CYS A 67 1.75 2.04 14.28
C CYS A 67 0.95 2.20 12.99
N ARG A 68 1.61 2.11 11.83
CA ARG A 68 0.92 2.14 10.53
C ARG A 68 -0.01 0.94 10.36
N TYR A 69 0.46 -0.27 10.69
CA TYR A 69 -0.36 -1.47 10.57
C TYR A 69 -1.52 -1.46 11.57
N GLU A 70 -1.26 -1.04 12.81
CA GLU A 70 -2.28 -0.87 13.84
C GLU A 70 -3.36 0.13 13.40
N SER A 71 -2.96 1.29 12.85
CA SER A 71 -3.90 2.26 12.28
C SER A 71 -4.73 1.69 11.12
N CYS A 72 -4.15 0.86 10.24
CA CYS A 72 -4.92 0.16 9.20
C CYS A 72 -6.03 -0.73 9.81
N ILE A 73 -5.71 -1.48 10.87
CA ILE A 73 -6.67 -2.37 11.54
C ILE A 73 -7.76 -1.55 12.25
N ILE A 74 -7.36 -0.52 13.01
CA ILE A 74 -8.29 0.36 13.75
C ILE A 74 -9.24 1.09 12.80
N SER A 75 -8.74 1.53 11.63
CA SER A 75 -9.56 2.17 10.60
C SER A 75 -10.57 1.22 9.96
N GLY A 76 -10.44 -0.09 10.18
CA GLY A 76 -11.35 -1.10 9.64
C GLY A 76 -10.97 -1.65 8.28
N MET A 77 -9.69 -1.57 7.86
CA MET A 77 -9.25 -2.18 6.60
C MET A 77 -9.45 -3.69 6.63
N LYS A 78 -10.16 -4.23 5.63
CA LYS A 78 -10.41 -5.67 5.49
C LYS A 78 -9.82 -6.20 4.19
N TYR A 79 -8.99 -7.24 4.31
CA TYR A 79 -8.47 -7.98 3.17
C TYR A 79 -9.15 -9.34 3.10
N GLU A 80 -10.08 -9.47 2.17
CA GLU A 80 -10.76 -10.74 1.89
C GLU A 80 -10.07 -11.42 0.71
N LYS A 81 -9.61 -12.65 0.91
CA LYS A 81 -9.11 -13.49 -0.19
C LYS A 81 -10.33 -13.94 -0.98
N LYS A 82 -10.61 -13.30 -2.11
CA LYS A 82 -11.54 -13.88 -3.08
C LYS A 82 -10.92 -15.19 -3.58
N ALA A 83 -11.62 -16.31 -3.40
CA ALA A 83 -11.24 -17.55 -4.05
C ALA A 83 -11.13 -17.26 -5.55
N LYS A 84 -10.02 -17.68 -6.17
CA LYS A 84 -9.94 -17.67 -7.63
C LYS A 84 -11.02 -18.63 -8.11
N VAL A 85 -12.13 -18.11 -8.60
CA VAL A 85 -13.02 -18.91 -9.43
C VAL A 85 -12.24 -19.12 -10.71
N ASP A 86 -11.92 -20.37 -10.98
CA ASP A 86 -11.33 -20.87 -12.20
C ASP A 86 -12.35 -20.73 -13.34
N ASN A 87 -12.58 -19.48 -13.76
CA ASN A 87 -13.11 -19.12 -15.08
C ASN A 87 -12.91 -17.62 -15.39
N ALA A 88 -12.09 -17.36 -16.42
CA ALA A 88 -12.05 -16.23 -17.35
C ALA A 88 -12.39 -14.78 -16.88
N LEU A 89 -11.33 -14.01 -16.61
CA LEU A 89 -10.93 -12.77 -17.32
C LEU A 89 -11.92 -11.67 -17.79
N HIS A 90 -13.18 -11.56 -17.33
CA HIS A 90 -14.06 -10.49 -17.86
C HIS A 90 -14.63 -9.44 -16.88
N ASP A 91 -14.41 -9.54 -15.57
CA ASP A 91 -14.95 -8.53 -14.61
C ASP A 91 -13.90 -8.01 -13.63
N ILE A 92 -12.74 -7.59 -14.13
CA ILE A 92 -11.76 -6.83 -13.35
C ILE A 92 -11.95 -5.34 -13.68
N PRO A 93 -12.45 -4.50 -12.75
CA PRO A 93 -12.43 -3.06 -12.95
C PRO A 93 -10.98 -2.61 -13.19
N ASN A 94 -10.76 -1.86 -14.26
CA ASN A 94 -9.44 -1.41 -14.74
C ASN A 94 -8.59 -0.71 -13.66
N ASP A 95 -9.21 -0.25 -12.57
CA ASP A 95 -8.58 0.43 -11.43
C ASP A 95 -7.78 -0.51 -10.49
N TRP A 96 -7.89 -1.84 -10.65
CA TRP A 96 -7.17 -2.84 -9.84
C TRP A 96 -5.91 -3.39 -10.48
N MET A 97 -5.60 -2.95 -11.70
CA MET A 97 -4.41 -3.37 -12.42
C MET A 97 -3.25 -2.38 -12.27
N GLU A 98 -2.93 -1.98 -11.05
CA GLU A 98 -1.65 -1.31 -10.83
C GLU A 98 -0.96 -1.72 -9.53
N PHE A 99 -0.04 -2.68 -9.70
CA PHE A 99 1.00 -3.16 -8.79
C PHE A 99 0.71 -4.44 -8.00
N GLU A 100 0.38 -5.53 -8.68
CA GLU A 100 0.97 -6.82 -8.33
C GLU A 100 2.31 -6.94 -9.06
N THR A 101 3.40 -6.57 -8.39
CA THR A 101 4.73 -6.98 -8.82
C THR A 101 4.75 -8.50 -8.80
N SER A 102 4.79 -9.06 -10.01
CA SER A 102 5.24 -10.39 -10.38
C SER A 102 6.18 -11.00 -9.31
N THR A 103 5.87 -12.22 -8.93
CA THR A 103 6.76 -13.11 -8.17
C THR A 103 7.73 -13.84 -9.10
N ASP A 104 8.14 -13.25 -10.23
CA ASP A 104 9.15 -13.84 -11.09
C ASP A 104 10.51 -13.32 -10.69
N ALA A 105 11.32 -14.21 -10.12
CA ALA A 105 12.68 -13.98 -9.70
C ALA A 105 13.66 -13.80 -10.89
N ASN A 106 13.25 -13.19 -12.02
CA ASN A 106 14.04 -13.21 -13.25
C ASN A 106 13.96 -11.95 -14.15
N GLU A 107 13.78 -10.75 -13.61
CA GLU A 107 14.08 -9.55 -14.43
C GLU A 107 14.61 -8.35 -13.61
N CYS A 108 15.92 -8.39 -13.32
CA CYS A 108 16.71 -7.17 -13.15
C CYS A 108 17.37 -6.83 -14.48
N LYS A 109 16.64 -6.14 -15.37
CA LYS A 109 17.27 -5.41 -16.46
C LYS A 109 17.40 -3.95 -16.03
N VAL A 110 18.60 -3.59 -15.61
CA VAL A 110 19.01 -2.19 -15.50
C VAL A 110 19.55 -1.82 -16.89
N GLU A 111 18.77 -1.11 -17.70
CA GLU A 111 19.29 -0.50 -18.92
C GLU A 111 20.10 0.74 -18.54
N ILE A 112 21.41 0.56 -18.39
CA ILE A 112 22.37 1.65 -18.33
C ILE A 112 22.67 2.08 -19.77
N ASN A 113 22.04 3.16 -20.23
CA ASN A 113 22.46 3.83 -21.46
C ASN A 113 23.82 4.53 -21.22
N GLY A 114 24.88 3.81 -21.58
CA GLY A 114 26.14 4.30 -22.15
C GLY A 114 26.83 5.45 -21.43
N ILE A 115 27.80 5.12 -20.56
CA ILE A 115 29.15 5.70 -20.64
C ILE A 115 30.14 4.56 -20.45
N ASP A 116 30.84 4.27 -21.53
CA ASP A 116 31.95 3.34 -21.66
C ASP A 116 33.19 3.88 -20.90
N GLN A 117 34.07 2.94 -20.53
CA GLN A 117 35.48 3.11 -20.15
C GLN A 117 35.84 3.30 -18.66
N ALA A 118 36.27 2.20 -18.04
CA ALA A 118 37.60 2.04 -17.39
C ALA A 118 37.63 0.66 -16.69
N LYS A 119 38.42 -0.30 -17.18
CA LYS A 119 39.78 -0.63 -16.72
C LYS A 119 39.81 -1.24 -15.31
N TRP A 120 39.91 -2.58 -15.32
CA TRP A 120 40.48 -3.53 -14.34
C TRP A 120 40.16 -3.35 -12.85
#